data_AF-A0AAE2VE80-F1
#
_entry.id   AF-A0AAE2VE80-F1
#
_cell.length_a   1.000
_cell.length_b   1.000
_cell.length_c   1.000
_cell.angle_alpha   90.00
_cell.angle_beta   90.00
_cell.angle_gamma   90.00
#
_symmetry.space_group_name_H-M   'P 1'
#
loop_
_entity.id
_entity.type
_entity.pdbx_description
1 polymer ?
#
loop_
_entity_poly.entity_id
_entity_poly.type
_entity_poly.pdbx_seq_one_letter_code
_entity_poly.pdbx_strand_id
1 'polypeptide(L)'
;MTEKARQYRPSHVRRLDTLSRNECAAPDCGKTLIARDGETIVSKICHIEAASEKGPRFNPEMNVDERRHYNNLILLCDECHGIIDNLENEPDYPVELLREWKKEHESKGFTALNAKKSLLLVAINAIASSSLEDVEDVEETEPSVFDIEGKIAYNSVVRNRPLIDEYKIFYTKIASLYGELEKQGSFKKERLLRNIRRLYLKVRGRYVSVGDDSMEAVQKNADSIIEDIEEELIASCSSENNLYDEDVAFGVSIIMVDAFMRCKILEEPHLSS
;
A
#
# COMPACT_ATOMS: atom_id res chain seq x y z
N MET A 1 -1.28 -24.50 3.41
CA MET A 1 -1.28 -23.21 4.12
C MET A 1 0.01 -22.40 3.88
N THR A 2 1.19 -23.02 3.93
CA THR A 2 2.50 -22.37 3.67
C THR A 2 2.69 -21.79 2.27
N GLU A 3 2.02 -22.33 1.25
CA GLU A 3 2.11 -21.84 -0.13
C GLU A 3 1.41 -20.49 -0.31
N LYS A 4 0.21 -20.33 0.28
CA LYS A 4 -0.54 -19.05 0.23
C LYS A 4 0.18 -17.92 0.97
N ALA A 5 0.94 -18.23 2.04
CA ALA A 5 1.76 -17.25 2.76
C ALA A 5 2.93 -16.66 1.94
N ARG A 6 3.25 -17.26 0.78
CA ARG A 6 4.24 -16.78 -0.19
C ARG A 6 3.61 -16.24 -1.47
N GLN A 7 2.28 -16.19 -1.55
CA GLN A 7 1.55 -15.54 -2.64
C GLN A 7 1.34 -14.07 -2.29
N TYR A 8 2.38 -13.27 -2.52
CA TYR A 8 2.36 -11.84 -2.23
C TYR A 8 1.47 -11.08 -3.21
N ARG A 9 0.82 -10.03 -2.71
CA ARG A 9 0.10 -9.08 -3.56
C ARG A 9 1.09 -8.31 -4.44
N PRO A 10 0.84 -8.16 -5.75
CA PRO A 10 1.71 -7.37 -6.63
C PRO A 10 2.01 -5.95 -6.12
N SER A 11 1.07 -5.27 -5.44
CA SER A 11 1.28 -3.96 -4.82
C SER A 11 2.34 -4.01 -3.71
N HIS A 12 2.34 -5.06 -2.87
CA HIS A 12 3.35 -5.26 -1.84
C HIS A 12 4.73 -5.47 -2.45
N VAL A 13 4.83 -6.29 -3.50
CA VAL A 13 6.11 -6.57 -4.19
C VAL A 13 6.66 -5.28 -4.81
N ARG A 14 5.85 -4.57 -5.60
CA ARG A 14 6.26 -3.28 -6.19
C ARG A 14 6.70 -2.29 -5.12
N ARG A 15 5.97 -2.18 -4.01
CA ARG A 15 6.35 -1.29 -2.91
C ARG A 15 7.70 -1.67 -2.28
N LEU A 16 7.96 -2.96 -2.06
CA LEU A 16 9.25 -3.44 -1.56
C LEU A 16 10.37 -3.09 -2.54
N ASP A 17 10.17 -3.34 -3.84
CA ASP A 17 11.16 -3.05 -4.88
C ASP A 17 11.46 -1.54 -4.94
N THR A 18 10.43 -0.70 -5.03
CA THR A 18 10.56 0.77 -5.07
C THR A 18 11.32 1.32 -3.85
N LEU A 19 10.97 0.86 -2.64
CA LEU A 19 11.55 1.40 -1.41
C LEU A 19 12.94 0.82 -1.11
N SER A 20 13.27 -0.36 -1.65
CA SER A 20 14.61 -0.96 -1.52
C SER A 20 15.69 -0.19 -2.27
N ARG A 21 15.31 0.48 -3.38
CA ARG A 21 16.25 1.18 -4.28
C ARG A 21 17.40 0.26 -4.74
N ASN A 22 17.11 -1.01 -4.99
CA ASN A 22 18.09 -2.02 -5.39
C ASN A 22 19.21 -2.26 -4.34
N GLU A 23 18.96 -1.99 -3.06
CA GLU A 23 19.92 -2.16 -1.96
C GLU A 23 19.36 -3.14 -0.92
N CYS A 24 20.21 -4.01 -0.37
CA CYS A 24 19.83 -4.92 0.71
C CYS A 24 19.41 -4.14 1.97
N ALA A 25 18.32 -4.56 2.62
CA ALA A 25 17.84 -3.89 3.84
C ALA A 25 18.65 -4.20 5.10
N ALA A 26 19.55 -5.19 5.08
CA ALA A 26 20.43 -5.46 6.22
C ALA A 26 21.43 -4.30 6.41
N PRO A 27 21.60 -3.77 7.64
CA PRO A 27 22.60 -2.76 7.94
C PRO A 27 24.00 -3.20 7.50
N ASP A 28 24.79 -2.24 7.02
CA ASP A 28 26.19 -2.40 6.59
C ASP A 28 26.46 -3.42 5.46
N CYS A 29 25.43 -4.05 4.88
CA CYS A 29 25.59 -5.01 3.78
C CYS A 29 26.00 -4.32 2.47
N GLY A 30 25.26 -3.28 2.06
CA GLY A 30 25.51 -2.50 0.83
C GLY A 30 25.41 -3.28 -0.50
N LYS A 31 25.01 -4.56 -0.48
CA LYS A 31 24.86 -5.37 -1.69
C LYS A 31 23.67 -4.91 -2.52
N THR A 32 23.85 -4.97 -3.84
CA THR A 32 22.75 -4.76 -4.79
C THR A 32 21.85 -5.98 -4.86
N LEU A 33 20.57 -5.72 -5.12
CA LEU A 33 19.52 -6.73 -5.22
C LEU A 33 19.37 -7.33 -6.63
N ILE A 34 19.97 -6.67 -7.61
CA ILE A 34 20.22 -7.15 -8.96
C ILE A 34 21.71 -7.49 -9.08
N ALA A 35 22.00 -8.64 -9.69
CA ALA A 35 23.37 -9.10 -9.89
C ALA A 35 24.14 -8.21 -10.86
N ARG A 36 25.45 -8.46 -10.97
CA ARG A 36 26.38 -7.72 -11.84
C ARG A 36 26.04 -7.78 -13.33
N ASP A 37 25.21 -8.72 -13.76
CA ASP A 37 24.75 -8.82 -15.15
C ASP A 37 23.61 -7.84 -15.46
N GLY A 38 23.02 -7.19 -14.44
CA GLY A 38 21.90 -6.28 -14.59
C GLY A 38 20.56 -6.97 -14.85
N GLU A 39 20.52 -8.31 -14.85
CA GLU A 39 19.35 -9.11 -15.24
C GLU A 39 18.92 -10.08 -14.13
N THR A 40 19.88 -10.70 -13.43
CA THR A 40 19.59 -11.71 -12.42
C THR A 40 19.14 -11.07 -11.11
N ILE A 41 17.93 -11.39 -10.67
CA ILE A 41 17.40 -10.98 -9.37
C ILE A 41 18.03 -11.85 -8.27
N VAL A 42 18.80 -11.24 -7.39
CA VAL A 42 19.45 -11.89 -6.23
C VAL A 42 18.77 -11.56 -4.91
N SER A 43 17.72 -10.72 -4.94
CA SER A 43 16.90 -10.42 -3.78
C SER A 43 16.02 -11.60 -3.36
N LYS A 44 15.65 -11.59 -2.09
CA LYS A 44 14.69 -12.47 -1.45
C LYS A 44 13.69 -11.63 -0.66
N ILE A 45 12.40 -11.88 -0.90
CA ILE A 45 11.34 -11.39 -0.01
C ILE A 45 11.35 -12.27 1.22
N CYS A 46 11.79 -11.71 2.35
CA CYS A 46 11.98 -12.40 3.60
C CYS A 46 10.82 -12.10 4.54
N HIS A 47 10.34 -13.12 5.25
CA HIS A 47 9.36 -12.94 6.31
C HIS A 47 10.07 -12.51 7.59
N ILE A 48 9.59 -11.43 8.22
CA ILE A 48 10.06 -11.01 9.55
C ILE A 48 9.60 -12.05 10.59
N GLU A 49 8.30 -12.38 10.60
CA GLU A 49 7.73 -13.53 11.31
C GLU A 49 7.43 -14.64 10.29
N ALA A 50 8.06 -15.82 10.46
CA ALA A 50 8.18 -16.82 9.40
C ALA A 50 6.86 -17.26 8.73
N ALA A 51 6.95 -17.59 7.43
CA ALA A 51 5.85 -18.21 6.68
C ALA A 51 5.48 -19.63 7.15
N SER A 52 6.41 -20.35 7.77
CA SER A 52 6.28 -21.75 8.15
C SER A 52 6.39 -21.92 9.65
N GLU A 53 5.58 -22.81 10.23
CA GLU A 53 5.63 -23.21 11.65
C GLU A 53 7.01 -23.66 12.14
N LYS A 54 7.87 -24.15 11.23
CA LYS A 54 9.23 -24.60 11.54
C LYS A 54 10.30 -23.54 11.27
N GLY A 55 9.91 -22.36 10.79
CA GLY A 55 10.83 -21.26 10.52
C GLY A 55 11.08 -20.41 11.76
N PRO A 56 12.15 -19.60 11.75
CA PRO A 56 12.49 -18.72 12.86
C PRO A 56 11.39 -17.67 13.08
N ARG A 57 11.16 -17.30 14.35
CA ARG A 57 10.18 -16.26 14.73
C ARG A 57 8.75 -16.58 14.28
N PHE A 58 8.38 -17.85 14.19
CA PHE A 58 7.02 -18.21 13.80
C PHE A 58 6.01 -17.75 14.87
N ASN A 59 5.05 -16.92 14.45
CA ASN A 59 3.93 -16.51 15.29
C ASN A 59 2.66 -17.31 14.95
N PRO A 60 2.10 -18.12 15.87
CA PRO A 60 0.89 -18.90 15.64
C PRO A 60 -0.39 -18.05 15.56
N GLU A 61 -0.39 -16.84 16.12
CA GLU A 61 -1.56 -15.95 16.12
C GLU A 61 -1.74 -15.21 14.79
N MET A 62 -0.70 -15.21 13.93
CA MET A 62 -0.71 -14.50 12.66
C MET A 62 -1.47 -15.28 11.58
N ASN A 63 -2.50 -14.66 11.00
CA ASN A 63 -3.25 -15.27 9.91
C ASN A 63 -2.48 -15.19 8.57
N VAL A 64 -2.98 -15.87 7.54
CA VAL A 64 -2.28 -15.97 6.24
C VAL A 64 -2.13 -14.62 5.54
N ASP A 65 -3.11 -13.72 5.66
CA ASP A 65 -3.07 -12.41 5.01
C ASP A 65 -2.09 -11.48 5.72
N GLU A 66 -2.04 -11.50 7.06
CA GLU A 66 -1.01 -10.81 7.84
C GLU A 66 0.40 -11.32 7.51
N ARG A 67 0.55 -12.65 7.39
CA ARG A 67 1.85 -13.28 7.14
C ARG A 67 2.46 -12.88 5.80
N ARG A 68 1.62 -12.68 4.77
CA ARG A 68 2.03 -12.21 3.43
C ARG A 68 1.87 -10.70 3.23
N HIS A 69 1.47 -9.97 4.27
CA HIS A 69 1.27 -8.53 4.22
C HIS A 69 2.62 -7.80 4.17
N TYR A 70 2.68 -6.68 3.45
CA TYR A 70 3.88 -5.83 3.33
C TYR A 70 4.61 -5.58 4.66
N ASN A 71 3.85 -5.35 5.74
CA ASN A 71 4.41 -5.06 7.07
C ASN A 71 5.25 -6.21 7.65
N ASN A 72 5.03 -7.44 7.20
CA ASN A 72 5.77 -8.63 7.63
C ASN A 72 6.92 -9.00 6.67
N LEU A 73 7.17 -8.18 5.63
CA LEU A 73 8.13 -8.51 4.58
C LEU A 73 9.29 -7.52 4.58
N ILE A 74 10.51 -8.02 4.39
CA ILE A 74 11.73 -7.23 4.20
C ILE A 74 12.51 -7.78 3.01
N LEU A 75 13.09 -6.91 2.19
CA LEU A 75 13.83 -7.30 1.00
C LEU A 75 15.34 -7.37 1.29
N LEU A 76 15.93 -8.56 1.17
CA LEU A 76 17.35 -8.81 1.46
C LEU A 76 18.05 -9.48 0.29
N CYS A 77 19.38 -9.42 0.24
CA CYS A 77 20.15 -10.30 -0.64
C CYS A 77 20.13 -11.75 -0.14
N ASP A 78 20.44 -12.71 -1.02
CA ASP A 78 20.46 -14.14 -0.71
C ASP A 78 21.28 -14.51 0.54
N GLU A 79 22.44 -13.88 0.75
CA GLU A 79 23.29 -14.12 1.93
C GLU A 79 22.63 -13.65 3.23
N CYS A 80 22.18 -12.39 3.29
CA CYS A 80 21.54 -11.86 4.49
C CYS A 80 20.24 -12.58 4.82
N HIS A 81 19.46 -12.97 3.80
CA HIS A 81 18.30 -13.84 3.98
C HIS A 81 18.71 -15.17 4.64
N GLY A 82 19.73 -15.86 4.09
CA GLY A 82 20.21 -17.12 4.67
C GLY A 82 20.72 -16.97 6.12
N ILE A 83 21.34 -15.84 6.46
CA ILE A 83 21.81 -15.55 7.82
C ILE A 83 20.63 -15.44 8.80
N ILE A 84 19.60 -14.66 8.46
CA ILE A 84 18.47 -14.42 9.38
C ILE A 84 17.51 -15.61 9.46
N ASP A 85 17.47 -16.44 8.41
CA ASP A 85 16.61 -17.63 8.34
C ASP A 85 17.23 -18.87 9.02
N ASN A 86 18.52 -18.81 9.36
CA ASN A 86 19.16 -19.85 10.17
C ASN A 86 18.60 -19.84 11.60
N LEU A 87 17.98 -20.93 12.02
CA LEU A 87 17.43 -21.11 13.38
C LEU A 87 18.47 -20.91 14.48
N GLU A 88 19.75 -21.24 14.22
CA GLU A 88 20.82 -21.03 15.20
C GLU A 88 21.09 -19.55 15.47
N ASN A 89 20.77 -18.67 14.51
CA ASN A 89 20.98 -17.23 14.60
C ASN A 89 19.71 -16.48 15.07
N GLU A 90 18.57 -17.16 15.25
CA GLU A 90 17.30 -16.53 15.62
C GLU A 90 17.41 -15.57 16.83
N PRO A 91 18.14 -15.90 17.92
CA PRO A 91 18.31 -15.00 19.07
C PRO A 91 18.97 -13.66 18.72
N ASP A 92 19.83 -13.62 17.70
CA ASP A 92 20.54 -12.41 17.26
C ASP A 92 19.69 -11.56 16.28
N TYR A 93 18.62 -12.15 15.73
CA TYR A 93 17.72 -11.51 14.77
C TYR A 93 16.27 -11.59 15.23
N PRO A 94 15.88 -10.94 16.34
CA PRO A 94 14.49 -10.91 16.80
C PRO A 94 13.60 -10.08 15.87
N VAL A 95 12.28 -10.26 15.99
CA VAL A 95 11.25 -9.59 15.16
C VAL A 95 11.41 -8.06 15.17
N GLU A 96 11.68 -7.50 16.34
CA GLU A 96 11.82 -6.06 16.58
C GLU A 96 13.00 -5.48 15.79
N LEU A 97 14.13 -6.20 15.77
CA LEU A 97 15.32 -5.79 15.03
C LEU A 97 15.05 -5.79 13.52
N LEU A 98 14.41 -6.83 12.99
CA LEU A 98 14.09 -6.90 11.56
C LEU A 98 13.09 -5.83 11.13
N ARG A 99 12.14 -5.48 12.01
CA ARG A 99 11.22 -4.35 11.79
C ARG A 99 11.96 -3.00 11.80
N GLU A 100 12.96 -2.85 12.66
CA GLU A 100 13.83 -1.67 12.68
C GLU A 100 14.64 -1.55 11.38
N TRP A 101 15.29 -2.64 10.94
CA TRP A 101 16.03 -2.69 9.67
C TRP A 101 15.16 -2.26 8.49
N LYS A 102 13.95 -2.85 8.38
CA LYS A 102 12.98 -2.49 7.35
C LYS A 102 12.68 -0.99 7.39
N LYS A 103 12.30 -0.46 8.56
CA LYS A 103 11.92 0.94 8.74
C LYS A 103 13.05 1.90 8.36
N GLU A 104 14.26 1.65 8.87
CA GLU A 104 15.42 2.51 8.59
C GLU A 104 15.78 2.51 7.11
N HIS A 105 15.80 1.33 6.49
CA HIS A 105 16.12 1.18 5.08
C HIS A 105 15.08 1.89 4.18
N GLU A 106 13.80 1.64 4.40
CA GLU A 106 12.70 2.17 3.58
C GLU A 106 12.52 3.68 3.77
N SER A 107 12.86 4.24 4.94
CA SER A 107 12.79 5.69 5.20
C SER A 107 13.63 6.52 4.21
N LYS A 108 14.74 5.95 3.72
CA LYS A 108 15.61 6.57 2.71
C LYS A 108 14.90 6.66 1.37
N GLY A 109 14.25 5.57 0.96
CA GLY A 109 13.44 5.51 -0.27
C GLY A 109 12.25 6.45 -0.20
N PHE A 110 11.55 6.41 0.92
CA PHE A 110 10.41 7.27 1.21
C PHE A 110 10.75 8.77 1.10
N THR A 111 11.87 9.19 1.70
CA THR A 111 12.32 10.59 1.64
C THR A 111 12.62 11.03 0.20
N ALA A 112 13.28 10.16 -0.59
CA ALA A 112 13.58 10.45 -2.00
C ALA A 112 12.31 10.57 -2.86
N LEU A 113 11.33 9.68 -2.66
CA LEU A 113 10.06 9.73 -3.37
C LEU A 113 9.21 10.93 -2.95
N ASN A 114 9.24 11.30 -1.67
CA ASN A 114 8.54 12.48 -1.18
C ASN A 114 9.03 13.77 -1.85
N ALA A 115 10.30 13.85 -2.27
CA ALA A 115 10.78 14.99 -3.04
C ALA A 115 10.22 15.04 -4.47
N LYS A 116 9.78 13.92 -5.05
CA LYS A 116 9.36 13.84 -6.47
C LYS A 116 7.88 14.16 -6.67
N LYS A 117 7.55 15.45 -6.80
CA LYS A 117 6.16 15.92 -7.11
C LYS A 117 5.59 15.34 -8.41
N SER A 118 6.44 15.05 -9.40
CA SER A 118 6.03 14.48 -10.68
C SER A 118 5.36 13.11 -10.57
N LEU A 119 5.77 12.26 -9.62
CA LEU A 119 5.21 10.90 -9.47
C LEU A 119 3.73 10.92 -9.12
N LEU A 120 3.36 11.78 -8.17
CA LEU A 120 1.96 11.98 -7.77
C LEU A 120 1.13 12.48 -8.95
N LEU A 121 1.69 13.38 -9.77
CA LEU A 121 0.99 13.89 -10.94
C LEU A 121 0.77 12.82 -12.01
N VAL A 122 1.75 11.91 -12.20
CA VAL A 122 1.60 10.77 -13.13
C VAL A 122 0.47 9.86 -12.65
N ALA A 123 0.45 9.47 -11.37
CA ALA A 123 -0.60 8.62 -10.82
C ALA A 123 -1.99 9.30 -10.87
N ILE A 124 -2.08 10.59 -10.54
CA ILE A 124 -3.32 11.37 -10.67
C ILE A 124 -3.82 11.33 -12.12
N ASN A 125 -2.95 11.58 -13.09
CA ASN A 125 -3.32 11.59 -14.51
C ASN A 125 -3.75 10.21 -14.98
N ALA A 126 -3.06 9.15 -14.57
CA ALA A 126 -3.37 7.77 -14.95
C ALA A 126 -4.77 7.38 -14.45
N ILE A 127 -5.05 7.58 -13.16
CA ILE A 127 -6.34 7.21 -12.57
C ILE A 127 -7.48 8.12 -13.09
N ALA A 128 -7.24 9.43 -13.25
CA ALA A 128 -8.26 10.33 -13.80
C ALA A 128 -8.65 9.99 -15.25
N SER A 129 -7.72 9.40 -16.01
CA SER A 129 -7.93 9.04 -17.42
C SER A 129 -8.64 7.69 -17.61
N SER A 130 -8.76 6.85 -16.57
CA SER A 130 -9.46 5.56 -16.68
C SER A 130 -10.94 5.78 -17.02
N SER A 131 -11.38 5.25 -18.17
CA SER A 131 -12.76 5.31 -18.65
C SER A 131 -13.68 4.43 -17.82
N LEU A 132 -14.28 4.98 -16.76
CA LEU A 132 -15.38 4.33 -16.05
C LEU A 132 -16.68 5.03 -16.51
N GLU A 133 -17.65 4.30 -17.08
CA GLU A 133 -18.88 4.81 -17.73
C GLU A 133 -19.76 5.71 -16.84
N ASP A 134 -20.39 6.75 -17.38
CA ASP A 134 -21.05 7.82 -16.62
C ASP A 134 -22.18 7.36 -15.66
N VAL A 135 -22.08 7.76 -14.40
CA VAL A 135 -23.18 7.75 -13.42
C VAL A 135 -23.18 9.11 -12.72
N GLU A 136 -24.37 9.64 -12.44
CA GLU A 136 -24.64 11.00 -11.97
C GLU A 136 -23.78 11.45 -10.78
N ASP A 137 -23.38 12.72 -10.83
CA ASP A 137 -22.51 13.37 -9.85
C ASP A 137 -23.22 13.49 -8.50
N VAL A 138 -22.54 13.04 -7.44
CA VAL A 138 -22.94 13.30 -6.04
C VAL A 138 -22.12 14.47 -5.54
N GLU A 139 -22.77 15.47 -4.93
CA GLU A 139 -22.14 16.68 -4.42
C GLU A 139 -20.91 16.37 -3.55
N GLU A 140 -19.78 17.01 -3.89
CA GLU A 140 -18.54 16.90 -3.14
C GLU A 140 -18.62 17.75 -1.87
N THR A 141 -18.66 17.10 -0.71
CA THR A 141 -18.28 17.74 0.55
C THR A 141 -16.75 17.76 0.66
N GLU A 142 -16.18 18.93 0.95
CA GLU A 142 -14.78 18.98 1.37
C GLU A 142 -14.64 18.18 2.68
N PRO A 143 -13.78 17.16 2.72
CA PRO A 143 -13.65 16.35 3.91
C PRO A 143 -13.08 17.19 5.07
N SER A 144 -13.74 17.11 6.22
CA SER A 144 -13.20 17.70 7.45
C SER A 144 -11.92 16.94 7.83
N VAL A 145 -10.80 17.66 7.93
CA VAL A 145 -9.44 17.11 7.83
C VAL A 145 -8.97 16.31 9.06
N PHE A 146 -9.77 16.12 10.10
CA PHE A 146 -9.18 15.87 11.43
C PHE A 146 -9.55 14.58 12.16
N ASP A 147 -10.44 13.73 11.64
CA ASP A 147 -10.78 12.48 12.32
C ASP A 147 -10.33 11.22 11.57
N ILE A 148 -9.05 11.17 11.20
CA ILE A 148 -8.43 9.96 10.61
C ILE A 148 -8.52 8.79 11.61
N GLU A 149 -8.23 9.05 12.88
CA GLU A 149 -8.27 8.03 13.93
C GLU A 149 -9.70 7.48 14.12
N GLY A 150 -10.72 8.35 14.17
CA GLY A 150 -12.11 7.92 14.21
C GLY A 150 -12.52 7.18 12.94
N LYS A 151 -12.05 7.57 11.74
CA LYS A 151 -12.31 6.79 10.52
C LYS A 151 -11.66 5.40 10.54
N ILE A 152 -10.42 5.30 11.02
CA ILE A 152 -9.71 4.02 11.19
C ILE A 152 -10.50 3.13 12.16
N ALA A 153 -10.91 3.66 13.31
CA ALA A 153 -11.67 2.91 14.31
C ALA A 153 -13.06 2.51 13.78
N TYR A 154 -13.77 3.44 13.14
CA TYR A 154 -15.10 3.23 12.57
C TYR A 154 -15.12 2.14 11.51
N ASN A 155 -14.06 2.01 10.72
CA ASN A 155 -13.95 0.98 9.69
C ASN A 155 -13.15 -0.26 10.13
N SER A 156 -12.70 -0.34 11.38
CA SER A 156 -11.90 -1.47 11.90
C SER A 156 -10.64 -1.78 11.06
N VAL A 157 -9.95 -0.73 10.58
CA VAL A 157 -8.72 -0.90 9.77
C VAL A 157 -7.55 -1.26 10.66
N VAL A 158 -6.87 -2.39 10.37
CA VAL A 158 -5.77 -2.91 11.19
C VAL A 158 -4.49 -3.07 10.36
N ARG A 159 -4.50 -3.90 9.31
CA ARG A 159 -3.29 -4.23 8.53
C ARG A 159 -2.72 -3.02 7.78
N ASN A 160 -3.60 -2.18 7.25
CA ASN A 160 -3.24 -0.99 6.47
C ASN A 160 -2.99 0.25 7.33
N ARG A 161 -3.19 0.18 8.66
CA ARG A 161 -2.95 1.32 9.56
C ARG A 161 -1.52 1.88 9.45
N PRO A 162 -0.44 1.08 9.47
CA PRO A 162 0.92 1.61 9.33
C PRO A 162 1.13 2.38 8.02
N LEU A 163 0.54 1.90 6.92
CA LEU A 163 0.59 2.57 5.61
C LEU A 163 -0.14 3.93 5.66
N ILE A 164 -1.34 3.98 6.25
CA ILE A 164 -2.10 5.23 6.43
C ILE A 164 -1.29 6.22 7.28
N ASP A 165 -0.70 5.76 8.39
CA ASP A 165 0.09 6.60 9.28
C ASP A 165 1.35 7.16 8.62
N GLU A 166 2.00 6.37 7.77
CA GLU A 166 3.18 6.77 7.03
C GLU A 166 2.85 7.78 5.92
N TYR A 167 1.75 7.56 5.19
CA TYR A 167 1.46 8.32 3.96
C TYR A 167 0.50 9.49 4.17
N LYS A 168 -0.18 9.60 5.33
CA LYS A 168 -1.04 10.76 5.63
C LYS A 168 -0.31 12.10 5.55
N ILE A 169 1.02 12.12 5.72
CA ILE A 169 1.84 13.34 5.60
C ILE A 169 1.78 13.97 4.19
N PHE A 170 1.44 13.19 3.16
CA PHE A 170 1.32 13.67 1.79
C PHE A 170 0.05 14.46 1.52
N TYR A 171 -0.91 14.48 2.46
CA TYR A 171 -2.20 15.13 2.30
C TYR A 171 -2.09 16.58 1.82
N THR A 172 -1.21 17.38 2.44
CA THR A 172 -1.02 18.80 2.08
C THR A 172 -0.44 18.96 0.68
N LYS A 173 0.48 18.08 0.29
CA LYS A 173 1.08 18.06 -1.03
C LYS A 173 0.06 17.70 -2.11
N ILE A 174 -0.81 16.73 -1.84
CA ILE A 174 -1.90 16.36 -2.74
C ILE A 174 -2.93 17.48 -2.86
N ALA A 175 -3.36 18.07 -1.74
CA ALA A 175 -4.27 19.20 -1.75
C ALA A 175 -3.73 20.38 -2.59
N SER A 176 -2.42 20.66 -2.50
CA SER A 176 -1.75 21.65 -3.34
C SER A 176 -1.78 21.28 -4.83
N LEU A 177 -1.56 20.01 -5.17
CA LEU A 177 -1.63 19.52 -6.55
C LEU A 177 -3.03 19.63 -7.12
N TYR A 178 -4.06 19.28 -6.34
CA TYR A 178 -5.45 19.45 -6.73
C TYR A 178 -5.79 20.92 -6.99
N GLY A 179 -5.42 21.83 -6.07
CA GLY A 179 -5.66 23.26 -6.26
C GLY A 179 -4.92 23.85 -7.48
N GLU A 180 -3.76 23.30 -7.87
CA GLU A 180 -3.07 23.67 -9.11
C GLU A 180 -3.83 23.21 -10.37
N LEU A 181 -4.39 21.99 -10.35
CA LEU A 181 -5.18 21.46 -11.46
C LEU A 181 -6.49 22.21 -11.63
N GLU A 182 -7.19 22.52 -10.54
CA GLU A 182 -8.43 23.31 -10.55
C GLU A 182 -8.21 24.72 -11.10
N LYS A 183 -7.12 25.40 -10.69
CA LYS A 183 -6.74 26.72 -11.21
C LYS A 183 -6.47 26.71 -12.72
N GLN A 184 -6.09 25.57 -13.29
CA GLN A 184 -5.90 25.38 -14.72
C GLN A 184 -7.20 25.01 -15.45
N GLY A 185 -8.35 24.98 -14.75
CA GLY A 185 -9.64 24.56 -15.30
C GLY A 185 -9.73 23.05 -15.57
N SER A 186 -8.89 22.25 -14.91
CA SER A 186 -8.82 20.81 -15.12
C SER A 186 -9.75 20.04 -14.19
N PHE A 187 -10.69 19.28 -14.74
CA PHE A 187 -11.59 18.38 -13.99
C PHE A 187 -10.94 17.06 -13.53
N LYS A 188 -9.61 17.03 -13.41
CA LYS A 188 -8.86 15.79 -13.15
C LYS A 188 -9.04 15.30 -11.72
N LYS A 189 -9.15 16.20 -10.74
CA LYS A 189 -9.38 15.86 -9.33
C LYS A 189 -10.74 15.19 -9.15
N GLU A 190 -11.79 15.79 -9.67
CA GLU A 190 -13.17 15.30 -9.57
C GLU A 190 -13.28 13.93 -10.25
N ARG A 191 -12.70 13.80 -11.46
CA ARG A 191 -12.61 12.51 -12.16
C ARG A 191 -11.85 11.46 -11.37
N LEU A 192 -10.70 11.81 -10.79
CA LEU A 192 -9.89 10.93 -9.94
C LEU A 192 -10.71 10.41 -8.76
N LEU A 193 -11.28 11.29 -7.94
CA LEU A 193 -12.02 10.92 -6.73
C LEU A 193 -13.29 10.13 -7.07
N ARG A 194 -13.97 10.48 -8.16
CA ARG A 194 -15.12 9.75 -8.70
C ARG A 194 -14.73 8.33 -9.13
N ASN A 195 -13.63 8.17 -9.85
CA ASN A 195 -13.15 6.87 -10.30
C ASN A 195 -12.79 5.96 -9.12
N ILE A 196 -12.11 6.51 -8.11
CA ILE A 196 -11.77 5.77 -6.88
C ILE A 196 -13.03 5.37 -6.11
N ARG A 197 -14.00 6.29 -5.93
CA ARG A 197 -15.26 5.98 -5.24
C ARG A 197 -16.03 4.86 -5.96
N ARG A 198 -16.06 4.88 -7.28
CA ARG A 198 -16.73 3.84 -8.07
C ARG A 198 -16.05 2.49 -7.95
N LEU A 199 -14.73 2.48 -8.00
CA LEU A 199 -13.97 1.26 -7.78
C LEU A 199 -14.22 0.71 -6.37
N TYR A 200 -14.28 1.55 -5.35
CA TYR A 200 -14.70 1.15 -4.01
C TYR A 200 -16.07 0.48 -4.02
N LEU A 201 -17.10 1.10 -4.63
CA LEU A 201 -18.44 0.52 -4.68
C LEU A 201 -18.45 -0.85 -5.40
N LYS A 202 -17.69 -0.99 -6.49
CA LYS A 202 -17.52 -2.25 -7.21
C LYS A 202 -16.84 -3.32 -6.35
N VAL A 203 -15.71 -2.99 -5.71
CA VAL A 203 -14.96 -3.92 -4.86
C VAL A 203 -15.77 -4.30 -3.63
N ARG A 204 -16.40 -3.33 -2.96
CA ARG A 204 -17.30 -3.56 -1.82
C ARG A 204 -18.40 -4.57 -2.16
N GLY A 205 -18.96 -4.52 -3.37
CA GLY A 205 -19.97 -5.48 -3.83
C GLY A 205 -19.50 -6.95 -3.86
N ARG A 206 -18.19 -7.21 -3.78
CA ARG A 206 -17.62 -8.57 -3.64
C ARG A 206 -17.64 -9.10 -2.20
N TYR A 207 -17.74 -8.19 -1.23
CA TYR A 207 -17.62 -8.48 0.20
C TYR A 207 -18.94 -8.34 0.96
N VAL A 208 -19.90 -7.59 0.40
CA VAL A 208 -21.22 -7.37 0.99
C VAL A 208 -22.26 -8.16 0.20
N SER A 209 -22.87 -9.17 0.82
CA SER A 209 -23.92 -9.97 0.19
C SER A 209 -25.29 -9.31 0.34
N VAL A 210 -26.24 -9.72 -0.50
CA VAL A 210 -27.63 -9.28 -0.38
C VAL A 210 -28.21 -9.78 0.95
N GLY A 211 -28.56 -8.85 1.84
CA GLY A 211 -29.14 -9.14 3.16
C GLY A 211 -28.15 -9.07 4.33
N ASP A 212 -26.85 -8.89 4.07
CA ASP A 212 -25.87 -8.63 5.12
C ASP A 212 -26.05 -7.21 5.69
N ASP A 213 -25.68 -7.02 6.96
CA ASP A 213 -25.39 -5.68 7.47
C ASP A 213 -24.20 -5.13 6.68
N SER A 214 -24.47 -4.15 5.81
CA SER A 214 -23.46 -3.58 4.93
C SER A 214 -22.31 -2.95 5.71
N MET A 215 -22.52 -2.45 6.92
CA MET A 215 -21.46 -1.84 7.72
C MET A 215 -20.58 -2.90 8.35
N GLU A 216 -21.17 -3.92 8.97
CA GLU A 216 -20.43 -5.02 9.60
C GLU A 216 -19.57 -5.77 8.57
N ALA A 217 -20.14 -6.05 7.39
CA ALA A 217 -19.42 -6.71 6.29
C ALA A 217 -18.24 -5.86 5.79
N VAL A 218 -18.39 -4.52 5.73
CA VAL A 218 -17.27 -3.64 5.37
C VAL A 218 -16.20 -3.63 6.45
N GLN A 219 -16.57 -3.46 7.73
CA GLN A 219 -15.60 -3.46 8.85
C GLN A 219 -14.77 -4.73 8.90
N LYS A 220 -15.42 -5.89 8.75
CA LYS A 220 -14.77 -7.20 8.76
C LYS A 220 -13.75 -7.37 7.62
N ASN A 221 -13.97 -6.68 6.49
CA ASN A 221 -13.16 -6.84 5.28
C ASN A 221 -12.40 -5.57 4.90
N ALA A 222 -12.32 -4.56 5.77
CA ALA A 222 -11.86 -3.22 5.42
C ALA A 222 -10.45 -3.21 4.81
N ASP A 223 -9.51 -3.95 5.43
CA ASP A 223 -8.15 -4.09 4.93
C ASP A 223 -8.11 -4.79 3.55
N SER A 224 -8.86 -5.88 3.38
CA SER A 224 -8.92 -6.60 2.10
C SER A 224 -9.55 -5.75 0.99
N ILE A 225 -10.54 -4.92 1.32
CA ILE A 225 -11.15 -3.97 0.40
C ILE A 225 -10.12 -2.90 -0.03
N ILE A 226 -9.37 -2.31 0.90
CA ILE A 226 -8.30 -1.35 0.59
C ILE A 226 -7.29 -1.98 -0.38
N GLU A 227 -6.80 -3.18 -0.03
CA GLU A 227 -5.80 -3.90 -0.82
C GLU A 227 -6.31 -4.25 -2.23
N ASP A 228 -7.57 -4.64 -2.37
CA ASP A 228 -8.16 -5.00 -3.68
C ASP A 228 -8.40 -3.77 -4.57
N ILE A 229 -8.77 -2.63 -4.00
CA ILE A 229 -8.89 -1.36 -4.74
C ILE A 229 -7.52 -0.93 -5.24
N GLU A 230 -6.49 -1.00 -4.39
CA GLU A 230 -5.12 -0.66 -4.77
C GLU A 230 -4.64 -1.53 -5.95
N GLU A 231 -4.84 -2.84 -5.89
CA GLU A 231 -4.46 -3.75 -6.98
C GLU A 231 -5.18 -3.42 -8.30
N GLU A 232 -6.48 -3.13 -8.26
CA GLU A 232 -7.23 -2.75 -9.45
C GLU A 232 -6.79 -1.40 -10.02
N LEU A 233 -6.48 -0.42 -9.15
CA LEU A 233 -5.94 0.86 -9.60
C LEU A 233 -4.59 0.68 -10.28
N ILE A 234 -3.66 -0.05 -9.66
CA ILE A 234 -2.34 -0.27 -10.24
C ILE A 234 -2.47 -1.01 -11.57
N ALA A 235 -3.27 -2.09 -11.62
CA ALA A 235 -3.49 -2.84 -12.85
C ALA A 235 -4.08 -1.98 -13.98
N SER A 236 -4.97 -1.03 -13.65
CA SER A 236 -5.52 -0.10 -14.64
C SER A 236 -4.48 0.91 -15.17
N CYS A 237 -3.52 1.30 -14.33
CA CYS A 237 -2.48 2.27 -14.69
C CYS A 237 -1.32 1.67 -15.50
N SER A 238 -1.01 0.38 -15.32
CA SER A 238 0.09 -0.33 -15.99
C SER A 238 -0.17 -0.74 -17.46
N SER A 239 -1.27 -0.25 -18.07
CA SER A 239 -1.70 -0.67 -19.41
C SER A 239 -1.01 0.02 -20.59
N GLU A 240 0.01 0.85 -20.36
CA GLU A 240 0.83 1.45 -21.42
C GLU A 240 2.33 1.29 -21.12
N ASN A 241 2.95 0.24 -21.67
CA ASN A 241 4.40 -0.03 -21.77
C ASN A 241 5.32 1.13 -21.30
N ASN A 242 5.82 1.13 -20.06
CA ASN A 242 7.11 1.76 -19.71
C ASN A 242 7.57 1.54 -18.26
N LEU A 243 8.88 1.73 -18.07
CA LEU A 243 9.72 1.69 -16.85
C LEU A 243 9.23 2.49 -15.61
N TYR A 244 7.97 2.91 -15.54
CA TYR A 244 7.40 3.70 -14.44
C TYR A 244 6.37 2.93 -13.59
N ASP A 245 6.17 1.63 -13.80
CA ASP A 245 5.16 0.84 -13.06
C ASP A 245 5.34 0.89 -11.54
N GLU A 246 6.59 0.85 -11.06
CA GLU A 246 6.94 0.95 -9.64
C GLU A 246 6.67 2.35 -9.07
N ASP A 247 7.00 3.37 -9.84
CA ASP A 247 6.81 4.79 -9.51
C ASP A 247 5.31 5.16 -9.49
N VAL A 248 4.53 4.60 -10.42
CA VAL A 248 3.08 4.73 -10.49
C VAL A 248 2.42 4.00 -9.33
N ALA A 249 2.85 2.76 -9.04
CA ALA A 249 2.33 1.99 -7.91
C ALA A 249 2.48 2.74 -6.58
N PHE A 250 3.66 3.34 -6.35
CA PHE A 250 3.87 4.18 -5.17
C PHE A 250 2.93 5.40 -5.13
N GLY A 251 2.75 6.08 -6.27
CA GLY A 251 1.81 7.19 -6.38
C GLY A 251 0.35 6.76 -6.09
N VAL A 252 -0.05 5.58 -6.57
CA VAL A 252 -1.37 4.99 -6.29
C VAL A 252 -1.55 4.76 -4.79
N SER A 253 -0.57 4.18 -4.09
CA SER A 253 -0.66 3.95 -2.64
C SER A 253 -0.87 5.25 -1.85
N ILE A 254 -0.20 6.34 -2.24
CA ILE A 254 -0.40 7.65 -1.60
C ILE A 254 -1.81 8.19 -1.89
N ILE A 255 -2.26 8.11 -3.14
CA ILE A 255 -3.61 8.54 -3.54
C ILE A 255 -4.68 7.73 -2.81
N MET A 256 -4.45 6.43 -2.57
CA MET A 256 -5.35 5.58 -1.81
C MET A 256 -5.52 6.05 -0.36
N VAL A 257 -4.44 6.46 0.29
CA VAL A 257 -4.50 7.04 1.65
C VAL A 257 -5.22 8.39 1.64
N ASP A 258 -4.97 9.27 0.65
CA ASP A 258 -5.73 10.51 0.49
C ASP A 258 -7.23 10.22 0.26
N ALA A 259 -7.57 9.26 -0.61
CA ALA A 259 -8.95 8.86 -0.86
C ALA A 259 -9.64 8.30 0.39
N PHE A 260 -8.93 7.53 1.22
CA PHE A 260 -9.42 7.09 2.53
C PHE A 260 -9.71 8.30 3.43
N MET A 261 -8.75 9.21 3.59
CA MET A 261 -8.91 10.42 4.40
C MET A 261 -10.06 11.32 3.91
N ARG A 262 -10.36 11.27 2.60
CA ARG A 262 -11.46 12.01 1.95
C ARG A 262 -12.79 11.24 1.90
N CYS A 263 -12.90 10.12 2.62
CA CYS A 263 -14.08 9.25 2.63
C CYS A 263 -14.53 8.75 1.24
N LYS A 264 -13.62 8.70 0.26
CA LYS A 264 -13.91 8.16 -1.06
C LYS A 264 -13.85 6.63 -1.07
N ILE A 265 -13.10 6.04 -0.14
CA ILE A 265 -13.11 4.60 0.14
C ILE A 265 -13.47 4.35 1.61
N LEU A 266 -14.10 3.19 1.85
CA LEU A 266 -14.67 2.79 3.13
C LEU A 266 -15.77 3.76 3.63
N GLU A 267 -16.48 3.38 4.68
CA GLU A 267 -17.66 4.11 5.13
C GLU A 267 -17.27 5.38 5.90
N GLU A 268 -18.09 6.42 5.76
CA GLU A 268 -17.92 7.70 6.44
C GLU A 268 -18.44 7.60 7.87
N PRO A 269 -17.67 8.00 8.90
CA PRO A 269 -18.17 8.06 10.27
C PRO A 269 -19.33 9.04 10.33
N HIS A 270 -20.48 8.61 10.85
CA HIS A 270 -21.56 9.55 11.14
C HIS A 270 -21.07 10.52 12.23
N LEU A 271 -21.02 11.82 11.93
CA LEU A 271 -20.94 12.83 12.97
C LEU A 271 -22.20 12.65 13.82
N SER A 272 -22.03 12.12 15.04
CA SER A 272 -23.11 12.16 16.03
C SER A 272 -23.46 13.64 16.25
N SER A 273 -24.62 14.03 15.75
CA SER A 273 -25.30 15.29 16.05
C SER A 273 -25.58 15.41 17.54
#